data_AF-D8PNC1-F1
#
_entry.id   AF-D8PNC1-F1
#
_cell.length_a   1.000
_cell.length_b   1.000
_cell.length_c   1.000
_cell.angle_alpha   90.00
_cell.angle_beta   90.00
_cell.angle_gamma   90.00
#
_symmetry.space_group_name_H-M   'P 1'
#
loop_
_entity.id
_entity.type
_entity.pdbx_description
1 polymer ?
#
loop_
_entity_poly.entity_id
_entity_poly.type
_entity_poly.pdbx_seq_one_letter_code
_entity_poly.pdbx_strand_id
1 'polypeptide(L)'
;MPNTIGDLAAYAIKDPTVAIVDFSLNISLAQLLEFYDYPFPKPSLVFIVTIGRTKPRLCSGNYGACRMITGQHYMPSFGRSREFDYHEHAASEKEEKRRQCLWQGCSFVVPHSIEGDEMIARSLRGHMALAHYKHTLVCPVCRIELESTQGQEFLAYDVVKEHLLTGLCVGLARSAISTGRPVTRPLLPANFLDTTM
;
A
#
# COMPACT_ATOMS: atom_id res chain seq x y z
N MET A 1 22.79 -5.92 0.77
CA MET A 1 22.42 -5.79 -0.65
C MET A 1 22.09 -4.34 -0.90
N PRO A 2 22.59 -3.72 -1.98
CA PRO A 2 22.53 -2.28 -2.14
C PRO A 2 21.06 -1.92 -2.44
N ASN A 3 20.48 -1.16 -1.50
CA ASN A 3 19.10 -0.68 -1.44
C ASN A 3 19.11 0.86 -1.43
N THR A 4 20.07 1.47 -2.11
CA THR A 4 20.21 2.93 -2.11
C THR A 4 19.61 3.51 -3.38
N ILE A 5 19.12 4.75 -3.30
CA ILE A 5 18.62 5.50 -4.44
C ILE A 5 19.69 5.60 -5.56
N GLY A 6 20.99 5.54 -5.20
CA GLY A 6 22.10 5.50 -6.14
C GLY A 6 22.09 4.28 -7.08
N ASP A 7 21.50 3.15 -6.67
CA ASP A 7 21.37 1.97 -7.52
C ASP A 7 20.32 2.17 -8.63
N LEU A 8 19.29 3.01 -8.39
CA LEU A 8 18.22 3.29 -9.36
C LEU A 8 18.69 4.17 -10.52
N ALA A 9 19.51 5.19 -10.22
CA ALA A 9 20.12 6.05 -11.24
C ALA A 9 20.97 5.24 -12.23
N ALA A 10 21.59 4.14 -11.78
CA ALA A 10 22.37 3.27 -12.64
C ALA A 10 21.51 2.51 -13.68
N TYR A 11 20.25 2.16 -13.37
CA TYR A 11 19.42 1.36 -14.28
C TYR A 11 18.79 2.17 -15.42
N ALA A 12 18.38 3.41 -15.18
CA ALA A 12 17.70 4.22 -16.20
C ALA A 12 18.64 5.09 -17.04
N ILE A 13 19.84 5.40 -16.54
CA ILE A 13 20.74 6.37 -17.18
C ILE A 13 21.91 5.67 -17.90
N LYS A 14 22.36 4.50 -17.43
CA LYS A 14 23.63 3.91 -17.92
C LYS A 14 23.49 2.77 -18.93
N ASP A 15 22.34 2.11 -19.02
CA ASP A 15 22.14 1.02 -19.98
C ASP A 15 21.10 1.40 -21.05
N PRO A 16 21.54 1.81 -22.26
CA PRO A 16 20.63 2.19 -23.35
C PRO A 16 19.81 1.00 -23.90
N THR A 17 20.07 -0.23 -23.44
CA THR A 17 19.32 -1.43 -23.87
C THR A 17 18.03 -1.64 -23.10
N VAL A 18 17.86 -1.00 -21.94
CA VAL A 18 16.64 -1.14 -21.14
C VAL A 18 15.55 -0.24 -21.71
N ALA A 19 14.49 -0.85 -22.24
CA ALA A 19 13.32 -0.10 -22.68
C ALA A 19 12.66 0.64 -21.50
N ILE A 20 12.23 1.88 -21.74
CA ILE A 20 11.56 2.73 -20.75
C ILE A 20 10.08 2.86 -21.14
N VAL A 21 9.18 2.87 -20.14
CA VAL A 21 7.76 3.15 -20.31
C VAL A 21 7.34 4.34 -19.45
N ASP A 22 6.47 5.18 -20.03
CA ASP A 22 5.79 6.27 -19.36
C ASP A 22 4.31 5.91 -19.21
N PHE A 23 3.82 5.89 -17.96
CA PHE A 23 2.41 5.65 -17.69
C PHE A 23 1.63 6.95 -17.57
N SER A 24 0.36 6.91 -17.96
CA SER A 24 -0.58 8.00 -17.65
C SER A 24 -0.77 8.12 -16.14
N LEU A 25 -0.84 9.34 -15.60
CA LEU A 25 -1.14 9.60 -14.18
C LEU A 25 -2.50 9.00 -13.75
N ASN A 26 -3.41 8.82 -14.71
CA ASN A 26 -4.74 8.26 -14.49
C ASN A 26 -4.76 6.72 -14.46
N ILE A 27 -3.64 6.03 -14.69
CA ILE A 27 -3.59 4.57 -14.60
C ILE A 27 -3.98 4.12 -13.19
N SER A 28 -4.82 3.11 -13.06
CA SER A 28 -5.11 2.52 -11.75
C SER A 28 -3.93 1.67 -11.25
N LEU A 29 -3.82 1.48 -9.92
CA LEU A 29 -2.84 0.54 -9.37
C LEU A 29 -3.01 -0.87 -9.94
N ALA A 30 -4.24 -1.31 -10.17
CA ALA A 30 -4.52 -2.64 -10.72
C ALA A 30 -3.96 -2.78 -12.15
N GLN A 31 -4.23 -1.81 -13.03
CA GLN A 31 -3.69 -1.80 -14.40
C GLN A 31 -2.15 -1.73 -14.42
N LEU A 32 -1.55 -0.94 -13.52
CA LEU A 32 -0.11 -0.84 -13.40
C LEU A 32 0.53 -2.18 -13.00
N LEU A 33 -0.06 -2.87 -12.02
CA LEU A 33 0.42 -4.19 -11.58
C LEU A 33 0.20 -5.26 -12.65
N GLU A 34 -0.95 -5.24 -13.33
CA GLU A 34 -1.27 -6.15 -14.44
C GLU A 34 -0.26 -6.02 -15.58
N PHE A 35 0.17 -4.79 -15.94
CA PHE A 35 1.21 -4.58 -16.95
C PHE A 35 2.52 -5.32 -16.62
N TYR A 36 2.84 -5.52 -15.34
CA TYR A 36 4.03 -6.20 -14.87
C TYR A 36 3.78 -7.65 -14.40
N ASP A 37 2.61 -8.21 -14.71
CA ASP A 37 2.16 -9.54 -14.24
C ASP A 37 2.17 -9.71 -12.70
N TYR A 38 1.98 -8.62 -11.95
CA TYR A 38 1.86 -8.68 -10.50
C TYR A 38 0.39 -8.84 -10.10
N PRO A 39 0.08 -9.78 -9.17
CA PRO A 39 -1.24 -9.82 -8.57
C PRO A 39 -1.46 -8.58 -7.70
N PHE A 40 -2.73 -8.18 -7.54
CA PHE A 40 -3.07 -7.11 -6.61
C PHE A 40 -2.64 -7.51 -5.18
N PRO A 41 -1.89 -6.65 -4.46
CA PRO A 41 -1.27 -7.04 -3.22
C PRO A 41 -2.31 -7.24 -2.11
N LYS A 42 -2.19 -8.37 -1.42
CA LYS A 42 -2.94 -8.60 -0.18
C LYS A 42 -2.57 -7.55 0.87
N PRO A 43 -3.49 -7.15 1.77
CA PRO A 43 -3.20 -6.18 2.84
C PRO A 43 -1.98 -6.53 3.70
N SER A 44 -1.75 -7.82 3.96
CA SER A 44 -0.58 -8.31 4.72
C SER A 44 0.77 -8.04 4.06
N LEU A 45 0.79 -7.75 2.76
CA LEU A 45 2.01 -7.36 2.03
C LEU A 45 2.21 -5.84 1.98
N VAL A 46 1.15 -5.07 2.21
CA VAL A 46 1.14 -3.60 2.14
C VAL A 46 1.30 -2.98 3.53
N PHE A 47 0.75 -3.63 4.56
CA PHE A 47 0.79 -3.15 5.94
C PHE A 47 1.50 -4.18 6.82
N ILE A 48 2.66 -3.81 7.36
CA ILE A 48 3.47 -4.68 8.22
C ILE A 48 3.46 -4.19 9.66
N VAL A 49 3.59 -5.14 10.60
CA VAL A 49 3.72 -4.82 12.03
C VAL A 49 5.17 -4.45 12.31
N THR A 50 5.37 -3.23 12.79
CA THR A 50 6.67 -2.77 13.25
C THR A 50 6.86 -3.24 14.70
N ILE A 51 7.68 -4.28 14.85
CA ILE A 51 7.97 -4.92 16.14
C ILE A 51 8.51 -3.84 17.09
N GLY A 52 7.80 -3.60 18.20
CA GLY A 52 8.25 -2.72 19.28
C GLY A 52 7.42 -1.47 19.56
N ARG A 53 6.35 -1.16 18.80
CA ARG A 53 5.60 0.09 18.98
C ARG A 53 4.13 0.01 19.39
N THR A 54 3.51 -1.16 19.44
CA THR A 54 2.10 -1.25 19.80
C THR A 54 1.81 -2.35 20.82
N LYS A 55 1.47 -1.94 22.05
CA LYS A 55 0.62 -2.79 22.88
C LYS A 55 -0.71 -2.95 22.13
N PRO A 56 -1.24 -4.18 21.96
CA PRO A 56 -2.54 -4.38 21.33
C PRO A 56 -3.58 -3.56 22.08
N ARG A 57 -4.19 -2.57 21.41
CA ARG A 57 -5.26 -1.75 21.97
C ARG A 57 -6.58 -2.42 21.65
N LEU A 58 -7.45 -2.66 22.61
CA LEU A 58 -8.77 -3.29 22.39
C LEU A 58 -9.52 -2.61 21.23
N CYS A 59 -10.05 -3.42 20.31
CA CYS A 59 -10.99 -2.96 19.30
C CYS A 59 -12.30 -2.80 20.04
N SER A 60 -12.68 -1.58 20.37
CA SER A 60 -13.96 -1.30 21.01
C SER A 60 -15.01 -0.93 19.96
N GLY A 61 -15.09 -1.69 18.87
CA GLY A 61 -16.08 -1.45 17.82
C GLY A 61 -17.51 -1.41 18.40
N ASN A 62 -18.26 -0.35 18.08
CA ASN A 62 -19.53 -0.02 18.76
C ASN A 62 -20.74 -0.86 18.30
N TYR A 63 -20.48 -2.08 17.84
CA TYR A 63 -21.49 -3.02 17.37
C TYR A 63 -21.27 -4.30 18.14
N GLY A 64 -22.27 -4.73 18.92
CA GLY A 64 -22.23 -5.93 19.76
C GLY A 64 -21.93 -7.28 19.06
N ALA A 65 -21.45 -7.25 17.81
CA ALA A 65 -21.01 -8.39 17.01
C ALA A 65 -19.48 -8.59 16.99
N CYS A 66 -18.65 -7.55 17.12
CA CYS A 66 -17.19 -7.74 17.20
C CYS A 66 -16.76 -7.79 18.67
N ARG A 67 -16.89 -8.97 19.31
CA ARG A 67 -16.34 -9.24 20.65
C ARG A 67 -14.86 -9.65 20.62
N MET A 68 -14.23 -9.59 19.46
CA MET A 68 -12.84 -10.00 19.27
C MET A 68 -11.91 -8.97 19.90
N ILE A 69 -11.06 -9.42 20.82
CA ILE A 69 -9.93 -8.63 21.31
C ILE A 69 -9.07 -8.29 20.07
N THR A 70 -8.43 -7.12 19.96
CA THR A 70 -7.52 -6.83 18.82
C THR A 70 -6.45 -7.89 18.59
N GLY A 71 -6.05 -8.61 19.64
CA GLY A 71 -5.18 -9.78 19.56
C GLY A 71 -5.79 -11.00 18.86
N GLN A 72 -7.09 -11.00 18.56
CA GLN A 72 -7.82 -12.02 17.79
C GLN A 72 -8.12 -11.57 16.35
N HIS A 73 -8.03 -10.27 16.01
CA HIS A 73 -7.82 -9.88 14.59
C HIS A 73 -6.43 -10.28 14.09
N TYR A 74 -5.53 -10.53 15.05
CA TYR A 74 -4.32 -11.31 14.87
C TYR A 74 -4.65 -12.79 15.12
N MET A 75 -5.54 -13.42 14.33
CA MET A 75 -5.50 -14.87 14.28
C MET A 75 -4.33 -15.25 13.38
N PRO A 76 -3.21 -15.80 13.89
CA PRO A 76 -2.42 -16.71 13.08
C PRO A 76 -3.35 -17.90 12.81
N SER A 77 -4.16 -17.79 11.78
CA SER A 77 -5.04 -18.87 11.34
C SER A 77 -4.17 -20.11 11.23
N PHE A 78 -4.51 -21.09 12.05
CA PHE A 78 -3.98 -22.45 12.11
C PHE A 78 -3.14 -22.81 10.87
N GLY A 79 -1.81 -22.66 11.00
CA GLY A 79 -0.86 -23.06 9.95
C GLY A 79 -0.55 -21.99 8.90
N ARG A 80 0.54 -21.26 9.14
CA ARG A 80 1.45 -20.66 8.13
C ARG A 80 1.00 -19.40 7.37
N SER A 81 -0.19 -18.83 7.58
CA SER A 81 -0.55 -17.54 6.94
C SER A 81 -0.81 -16.44 7.98
N ARG A 82 0.05 -15.42 8.02
CA ARG A 82 -0.11 -14.19 8.82
C ARG A 82 -0.96 -13.17 8.04
N GLU A 83 -2.18 -13.53 7.69
CA GLU A 83 -3.09 -12.61 6.98
C GLU A 83 -3.93 -11.82 8.00
N PHE A 84 -3.82 -10.48 7.94
CA PHE A 84 -4.65 -9.59 8.73
C PHE A 84 -6.03 -9.54 8.13
N ASP A 85 -7.00 -10.10 8.82
CA ASP A 85 -8.38 -10.02 8.41
C ASP A 85 -9.05 -8.76 8.99
N TYR A 86 -9.04 -7.70 8.19
CA TYR A 86 -9.78 -6.47 8.47
C TYR A 86 -11.26 -6.58 8.04
N HIS A 87 -11.72 -7.74 7.53
CA HIS A 87 -12.97 -7.85 6.75
C HIS A 87 -14.26 -7.52 7.51
N GLU A 88 -14.32 -7.65 8.83
CA GLU A 88 -15.63 -7.72 9.50
C GLU A 88 -16.28 -6.37 9.86
N HIS A 89 -15.64 -5.24 9.54
CA HIS A 89 -16.19 -3.92 9.89
C HIS A 89 -16.81 -3.15 8.72
N ALA A 90 -16.74 -3.65 7.48
CA ALA A 90 -17.22 -2.90 6.31
C ALA A 90 -18.64 -3.27 5.85
N ALA A 91 -19.17 -4.44 6.24
CA ALA A 91 -20.43 -4.95 5.73
C ALA A 91 -21.59 -4.65 6.67
N SER A 92 -22.18 -3.45 6.55
CA SER A 92 -23.54 -3.23 7.03
C SER A 92 -24.49 -3.06 5.84
N GLU A 93 -25.76 -3.42 6.02
CA GLU A 93 -26.79 -3.37 4.97
C GLU A 93 -27.10 -1.95 4.47
N LYS A 94 -26.73 -0.91 5.22
CA LYS A 94 -26.90 0.50 4.80
C LYS A 94 -25.62 1.03 4.16
N GLU A 95 -25.74 1.54 2.94
CA GLU A 95 -24.63 2.08 2.12
C GLU A 95 -23.79 3.12 2.88
N GLU A 96 -24.43 4.05 3.58
CA GLU A 96 -23.75 5.09 4.36
C GLU A 96 -22.85 4.53 5.47
N LYS A 97 -23.28 3.42 6.09
CA LYS A 97 -22.51 2.73 7.12
C LYS A 97 -21.36 1.89 6.55
N ARG A 98 -21.40 1.51 5.27
CA ARG A 98 -20.30 0.78 4.61
C ARG A 98 -19.07 1.66 4.38
N ARG A 99 -19.24 2.98 4.42
CA ARG A 99 -18.17 3.98 4.22
C ARG A 99 -17.57 4.46 5.54
N GLN A 100 -18.16 4.13 6.69
CA GLN A 100 -17.72 4.63 7.99
C GLN A 100 -16.77 3.67 8.69
N CYS A 101 -15.75 4.22 9.35
CA CYS A 101 -14.94 3.48 10.30
C CYS A 101 -15.77 3.09 11.53
N LEU A 102 -15.74 1.81 11.91
CA LEU A 102 -16.51 1.32 13.07
C LEU A 102 -15.74 1.37 14.41
N TRP A 103 -14.51 1.88 14.42
CA TRP A 103 -13.73 2.02 15.64
C TRP A 103 -14.37 3.06 16.56
N GLN A 104 -14.54 2.74 17.84
CA GLN A 104 -15.21 3.66 18.77
C GLN A 104 -14.46 4.99 18.90
N GLY A 105 -15.22 6.07 18.74
CA GLY A 105 -14.69 7.44 18.75
C GLY A 105 -13.99 7.85 17.46
N CYS A 106 -13.91 6.98 16.45
CA CYS A 106 -13.42 7.38 15.14
C CYS A 106 -14.56 7.95 14.30
N SER A 107 -14.37 9.18 13.79
CA SER A 107 -15.33 9.85 12.90
C SER A 107 -14.96 9.71 11.42
N PHE A 108 -14.01 8.84 11.08
CA PHE A 108 -13.55 8.67 9.71
C PHE A 108 -14.66 8.08 8.82
N VAL A 109 -14.86 8.69 7.65
CA VAL A 109 -15.79 8.26 6.60
C VAL A 109 -15.09 8.36 5.26
N VAL A 110 -15.17 7.30 4.45
CA VAL A 110 -14.66 7.29 3.07
C VAL A 110 -15.47 8.29 2.22
N PRO A 111 -14.82 9.29 1.59
CA PRO A 111 -15.50 10.28 0.78
C PRO A 111 -16.38 9.67 -0.32
N HIS A 112 -17.51 10.31 -0.63
CA HIS A 112 -18.42 9.86 -1.69
C HIS A 112 -17.78 9.84 -3.08
N SER A 113 -16.72 10.64 -3.30
CA SER A 113 -15.93 10.63 -4.54
C SER A 113 -15.19 9.32 -4.79
N ILE A 114 -15.05 8.45 -3.77
CA ILE A 114 -14.50 7.11 -3.93
C ILE A 114 -15.66 6.18 -4.23
N GLU A 115 -15.67 5.65 -5.46
CA GLU A 115 -16.70 4.75 -5.97
C GLU A 115 -16.22 3.29 -5.96
N GLY A 116 -17.18 2.36 -5.87
CA GLY A 116 -16.91 0.93 -5.88
C GLY A 116 -16.64 0.34 -4.49
N ASP A 117 -17.36 -0.73 -4.17
CA ASP A 117 -17.26 -1.44 -2.89
C ASP A 117 -15.83 -1.86 -2.56
N GLU A 118 -15.04 -2.23 -3.57
CA GLU A 118 -13.65 -2.64 -3.38
C GLU A 118 -12.76 -1.47 -2.95
N MET A 119 -12.92 -0.28 -3.55
CA MET A 119 -12.13 0.90 -3.18
C MET A 119 -12.51 1.40 -1.79
N ILE A 120 -13.80 1.38 -1.45
CA ILE A 120 -14.30 1.70 -0.11
C ILE A 120 -13.68 0.76 0.92
N ALA A 121 -13.72 -0.56 0.65
CA ALA A 121 -13.12 -1.54 1.53
C ALA A 121 -11.60 -1.32 1.68
N ARG A 122 -10.87 -1.10 0.58
CA ARG A 122 -9.42 -0.80 0.62
C ARG A 122 -9.11 0.45 1.44
N SER A 123 -9.90 1.51 1.27
CA SER A 123 -9.77 2.77 2.02
C SER A 123 -9.94 2.56 3.52
N LEU A 124 -10.98 1.82 3.93
CA LEU A 124 -11.21 1.47 5.32
C LEU A 124 -10.09 0.60 5.89
N ARG A 125 -9.59 -0.38 5.12
CA ARG A 125 -8.46 -1.22 5.55
C ARG A 125 -7.18 -0.42 5.76
N GLY A 126 -6.85 0.50 4.84
CA GLY A 126 -5.70 1.39 4.97
C GLY A 126 -5.81 2.28 6.20
N HIS A 127 -6.98 2.89 6.39
CA HIS A 127 -7.27 3.69 7.57
C HIS A 127 -7.12 2.87 8.87
N MET A 128 -7.67 1.64 8.94
CA MET A 128 -7.47 0.75 10.10
C MET A 128 -6.02 0.45 10.38
N ALA A 129 -5.30 -0.05 9.38
CA ALA A 129 -3.92 -0.45 9.51
C ALA A 129 -3.05 0.71 10.05
N LEU A 130 -3.18 1.89 9.47
CA LEU A 130 -2.33 3.04 9.77
C LEU A 130 -2.80 3.82 11.00
N ALA A 131 -4.08 4.17 11.09
CA ALA A 131 -4.58 5.07 12.13
C ALA A 131 -4.74 4.35 13.49
N HIS A 132 -5.18 3.09 13.49
CA HIS A 132 -5.52 2.38 14.73
C HIS A 132 -4.50 1.30 15.09
N TYR A 133 -4.03 0.53 14.12
CA TYR A 133 -3.05 -0.53 14.37
C TYR A 133 -1.60 -0.04 14.32
N LYS A 134 -1.36 1.18 13.83
CA LYS A 134 -0.01 1.78 13.66
C LYS A 134 0.92 0.86 12.88
N HIS A 135 0.39 0.14 11.89
CA HIS A 135 1.19 -0.60 10.95
C HIS A 135 2.02 0.36 10.10
N THR A 136 3.13 -0.14 9.58
CA THR A 136 3.93 0.58 8.60
C THR A 136 3.43 0.23 7.20
N LEU A 137 3.17 1.26 6.39
CA LEU A 137 2.92 1.11 4.96
C LEU A 137 4.23 0.78 4.26
N VAL A 138 4.24 -0.28 3.46
CA VAL A 138 5.40 -0.68 2.66
C VAL A 138 5.01 -0.92 1.22
N CYS A 139 5.96 -0.73 0.33
CA CYS A 139 5.81 -1.19 -1.05
C CYS A 139 5.74 -2.74 -1.04
N PRO A 140 4.72 -3.36 -1.64
CA PRO A 140 4.61 -4.81 -1.68
C PRO A 140 5.67 -5.49 -2.56
N VAL A 141 6.32 -4.71 -3.44
CA VAL A 141 7.34 -5.20 -4.38
C VAL A 141 8.75 -5.04 -3.80
N CYS A 142 9.16 -3.82 -3.44
CA CYS A 142 10.53 -3.55 -2.97
C CYS A 142 10.70 -3.55 -1.45
N ARG A 143 9.60 -3.66 -0.68
CA ARG A 143 9.57 -3.68 0.80
C ARG A 143 10.12 -2.45 1.50
N ILE A 144 10.32 -1.35 0.78
CA ILE A 144 10.67 -0.05 1.36
C ILE A 144 9.45 0.51 2.10
N GLU A 145 9.68 1.13 3.26
CA GLU A 145 8.67 1.87 4.02
C GLU A 145 8.25 3.10 3.22
N LEU A 146 6.93 3.30 3.08
CA LEU A 146 6.37 4.44 2.38
C LEU A 146 5.76 5.39 3.40
N GLU A 147 6.04 6.68 3.23
CA GLU A 147 5.44 7.72 4.04
C GLU A 147 4.00 7.98 3.57
N SER A 148 3.07 7.99 4.52
CA SER A 148 1.69 8.43 4.29
C SER A 148 1.47 9.69 5.10
N THR A 149 0.96 10.74 4.45
CA THR A 149 0.61 12.00 5.12
C THR A 149 -0.49 11.73 6.15
N GLN A 150 -0.33 12.29 7.36
CA GLN A 150 -1.38 12.20 8.39
C GLN A 150 -2.72 12.74 7.85
N GLY A 151 -3.80 12.00 8.09
CA GLY A 151 -5.13 12.32 7.58
C GLY A 151 -5.41 11.83 6.16
N GLN A 152 -4.43 11.22 5.48
CA GLN A 152 -4.60 10.58 4.17
C GLN A 152 -4.40 9.06 4.23
N GLU A 153 -4.57 8.44 5.40
CA GLU A 153 -4.30 7.01 5.63
C GLU A 153 -5.18 6.09 4.76
N PHE A 154 -6.31 6.60 4.28
CA PHE A 154 -7.21 5.88 3.38
C PHE A 154 -6.70 5.79 1.94
N LEU A 155 -5.73 6.63 1.56
CA LEU A 155 -5.07 6.66 0.26
C LEU A 155 -3.82 5.76 0.23
N ALA A 156 -3.67 4.83 1.18
CA ALA A 156 -2.47 3.99 1.30
C ALA A 156 -2.10 3.26 -0.01
N TYR A 157 -3.10 2.81 -0.77
CA TYR A 157 -2.86 2.17 -2.07
C TYR A 157 -2.46 3.18 -3.16
N ASP A 158 -2.87 4.45 -3.06
CA ASP A 158 -2.43 5.50 -3.97
C ASP A 158 -0.97 5.89 -3.71
N VAL A 159 -0.53 5.87 -2.44
CA VAL A 159 0.90 6.03 -2.10
C VAL A 159 1.73 4.89 -2.70
N VAL A 160 1.22 3.65 -2.66
CA VAL A 160 1.88 2.52 -3.36
C VAL A 160 1.91 2.76 -4.86
N LYS A 161 0.79 3.19 -5.46
CA LYS A 161 0.72 3.52 -6.89
C LYS A 161 1.75 4.59 -7.27
N GLU A 162 1.81 5.68 -6.52
CA GLU A 162 2.75 6.77 -6.74
C GLU A 162 4.19 6.27 -6.67
N HIS A 163 4.54 5.49 -5.64
CA HIS A 163 5.87 4.90 -5.53
C HIS A 163 6.25 4.05 -6.76
N LEU A 164 5.33 3.24 -7.28
CA LEU A 164 5.58 2.44 -8.49
C LEU A 164 5.69 3.33 -9.74
N LEU A 165 4.87 4.38 -9.86
CA LEU A 165 4.86 5.31 -10.98
C LEU A 165 6.09 6.23 -11.05
N THR A 166 6.70 6.56 -9.91
CA THR A 166 7.93 7.38 -9.90
C THR A 166 9.12 6.68 -10.52
N GLY A 167 9.04 5.39 -10.86
CA GLY A 167 10.18 4.59 -11.33
C GLY A 167 11.25 4.36 -10.26
N LEU A 168 11.00 4.74 -9.00
CA LEU A 168 11.93 4.57 -7.88
C LEU A 168 11.77 3.21 -7.17
N CYS A 169 10.84 2.37 -7.61
CA CYS A 169 10.67 1.04 -7.05
C CYS A 169 11.75 0.07 -7.59
N VAL A 170 12.83 -0.11 -6.83
CA VAL A 170 13.94 -1.03 -7.18
C VAL A 170 13.46 -2.44 -7.48
N GLY A 171 12.50 -2.93 -6.69
CA GLY A 171 11.94 -4.27 -6.85
C GLY A 171 11.22 -4.42 -8.19
N LEU A 172 10.44 -3.42 -8.60
CA LEU A 172 9.74 -3.42 -9.87
C LEU A 172 10.71 -3.34 -11.05
N ALA A 173 11.70 -2.45 -10.97
CA ALA A 173 12.73 -2.31 -12.01
C ALA A 173 13.51 -3.62 -12.22
N ARG A 174 13.95 -4.27 -11.13
CA ARG A 174 14.64 -5.57 -11.20
C ARG A 174 13.76 -6.65 -11.83
N SER A 175 12.48 -6.71 -11.45
CA SER A 175 11.54 -7.67 -12.03
C SER A 175 11.33 -7.42 -13.53
N ALA A 176 11.10 -6.17 -13.92
CA ALA A 176 10.91 -5.77 -15.31
C ALA A 176 12.11 -6.17 -16.18
N ILE A 177 13.33 -5.86 -15.76
CA ILE A 177 14.56 -6.26 -16.46
C ILE A 177 14.66 -7.78 -16.58
N SER A 178 14.43 -8.52 -15.48
CA SER A 178 14.52 -9.99 -15.49
C SER A 178 13.50 -10.67 -16.39
N THR A 179 12.41 -9.97 -16.73
CA THR A 179 11.30 -10.47 -17.56
C THR A 179 11.29 -9.84 -18.95
N GLY A 180 12.29 -9.02 -19.29
CA GLY A 180 12.34 -8.31 -20.58
C GLY A 180 11.24 -7.27 -20.76
N ARG A 181 10.62 -6.79 -19.68
CA ARG A 181 9.59 -5.73 -19.70
C ARG A 181 10.21 -4.34 -19.54
N PRO A 182 9.58 -3.29 -20.11
CA PRO A 182 10.07 -1.92 -19.94
C PRO A 182 10.06 -1.45 -18.48
N VAL A 183 11.09 -0.71 -18.07
CA VAL A 183 11.16 -0.08 -16.73
C VAL A 183 10.40 1.25 -16.74
N THR A 184 9.68 1.55 -15.67
CA THR A 184 9.01 2.86 -15.53
C THR A 184 10.04 3.99 -15.49
N ARG A 185 9.82 5.06 -16.25
CA ARG A 185 10.73 6.21 -16.25
C ARG A 185 10.88 6.80 -14.84
N PRO A 186 12.12 6.91 -14.31
CA PRO A 186 12.32 7.57 -13.04
C PRO A 186 11.98 9.06 -13.10
N LEU A 187 11.14 9.52 -12.17
CA LEU A 187 10.90 10.94 -11.91
C LEU A 187 11.96 11.43 -10.93
N LEU A 188 13.15 11.74 -11.44
CA LEU A 188 14.22 12.30 -10.63
C LEU A 188 13.97 13.81 -10.43
N PRO A 189 14.23 14.35 -9.22
CA PRO A 189 14.32 15.80 -9.03
C PRO A 189 15.34 16.40 -9.99
N ALA A 190 15.08 17.58 -10.55
CA ALA A 190 15.99 18.23 -11.52
C ALA A 190 17.45 18.30 -11.03
N ASN A 191 17.65 18.45 -9.72
CA ASN A 191 18.96 18.60 -9.08
C ASN A 191 19.74 17.28 -8.95
N PHE A 192 19.16 16.11 -9.24
CA PHE A 192 19.82 14.82 -9.11
C PHE A 192 20.79 14.54 -10.28
N LEU A 193 20.59 15.19 -11.43
CA LEU A 193 21.39 14.98 -12.64
C LEU A 193 22.74 15.75 -12.58
N ASP A 194 22.81 16.84 -11.81
CA ASP A 194 23.99 17.72 -11.77
C ASP A 194 25.14 17.20 -10.89
N THR A 195 24.90 16.21 -10.03
CA THR A 195 25.92 15.69 -9.09
C THR A 195 26.72 14.49 -9.61
N THR A 196 26.48 14.02 -10.84
CA THR A 196 27.10 12.79 -11.39
C THR A 196 27.83 12.98 -12.72
N MET A 197 28.03 14.22 -13.17
CA MET A 197 28.99 14.56 -14.23
C MET A 197 30.28 15.13 -13.62
#